data_AF-A0A672RTP9-F1
#
_entry.id   AF-A0A672RTP9-F1
#
_cell.length_a   1.000
_cell.length_b   1.000
_cell.length_c   1.000
_cell.angle_alpha   90.00
_cell.angle_beta   90.00
_cell.angle_gamma   90.00
#
_symmetry.space_group_name_H-M   'P 1'
#
loop_
_entity.id
_entity.type
_entity.pdbx_description
1 polymer ?
#
loop_
_entity_poly.entity_id
_entity_poly.type
_entity_poly.pdbx_seq_one_letter_code
_entity_poly.pdbx_strand_id
1 'polypeptide(L)'
;MGVQDSLLPGLRHVMKQSAQLLLLVLMLWMLLFLAVFTYLTDSSSLFNSESQHSTYVQHSAQAIMASHNSRWGLYAERRGPFQRRQVFQPPRTREEFHFRNSDERPKKVTPNSNYSNDYFSNGWSLVRGLWKGQVSSKMLSQRLRRAMRDHVHSNKHKVLYKGQQKTTKSRQEMLCEMKQQAKLRTLDGSEQPFSHLGFQQLAPYKLQQMYTTCAVVTSAGAILNSSLGREIDSHDAVLRFNAAPCKGYERDVGSKTTIRIMNSQILANPKHKFNSSLLYKNITLVAWDPAPYNIDLHKWYQHPDYDLFTPYINHRNNFPEQPFYILHPSFIWKLWDIVQSNTLENIQPNPPSSGFIGIVVMMNFCEEVHVYEYIPSMRQTNLCHYHEMYYDAACTFGAYHPLLYEKLLVKRMSTASEKDLKKKGKVTLPGFSNIKCPL
;
A
#
# COMPACT_ATOMS: atom_id res chain seq x y z
N MET A 1 98.60 -25.58 17.30
CA MET A 1 97.26 -25.29 17.89
C MET A 1 96.89 -23.87 17.49
N GLY A 2 95.70 -23.65 16.95
CA GLY A 2 95.18 -22.31 16.64
C GLY A 2 94.73 -22.10 15.19
N VAL A 3 93.81 -22.93 14.68
CA VAL A 3 92.90 -22.52 13.60
C VAL A 3 91.72 -21.88 14.31
N GLN A 4 91.50 -20.57 14.14
CA GLN A 4 90.26 -19.92 14.58
C GLN A 4 89.94 -18.66 13.76
N ASP A 5 89.00 -18.86 12.84
CA ASP A 5 87.81 -18.03 12.61
C ASP A 5 87.95 -16.53 12.34
N SER A 6 88.33 -16.17 11.12
CA SER A 6 88.12 -14.82 10.55
C SER A 6 87.00 -14.73 9.50
N LEU A 7 86.27 -15.81 9.22
CA LEU A 7 85.14 -15.85 8.26
C LEU A 7 83.73 -15.72 8.90
N LEU A 8 83.63 -15.69 10.23
CA LEU A 8 82.34 -15.69 10.94
C LEU A 8 81.61 -14.34 11.11
N PRO A 9 82.26 -13.15 11.20
CA PRO A 9 81.54 -11.88 11.39
C PRO A 9 80.77 -11.44 10.15
N GLY A 10 81.39 -11.57 8.97
CA GLY A 10 80.79 -11.18 7.69
C GLY A 10 79.58 -12.04 7.31
N LEU A 11 79.68 -13.37 7.49
CA LEU A 11 78.55 -14.27 7.27
C LEU A 11 77.39 -14.02 8.24
N ARG A 12 77.66 -13.71 9.53
CA ARG A 12 76.59 -13.36 10.49
C ARG A 12 75.89 -12.05 10.12
N HIS A 13 76.62 -11.07 9.58
CA HIS A 13 76.04 -9.79 9.18
C HIS A 13 75.19 -9.93 7.91
N VAL A 14 75.66 -10.70 6.93
CA VAL A 14 74.92 -11.02 5.71
C VAL A 14 73.68 -11.87 6.02
N MET A 15 73.80 -12.86 6.93
CA MET A 15 72.66 -13.66 7.39
C MET A 15 71.62 -12.86 8.19
N LYS A 16 72.05 -11.86 8.98
CA LYS A 16 71.13 -10.95 9.67
C LYS A 16 70.42 -10.02 8.70
N GLN A 17 71.13 -9.47 7.71
CA GLN A 17 70.51 -8.66 6.66
C GLN A 17 69.57 -9.48 5.78
N SER A 18 69.94 -10.72 5.43
CA SER A 18 69.06 -11.61 4.67
C SER A 18 67.84 -12.02 5.50
N ALA A 19 67.99 -12.27 6.81
CA ALA A 19 66.87 -12.55 7.70
C ALA A 19 65.95 -11.33 7.89
N GLN A 20 66.51 -10.12 8.00
CA GLN A 20 65.74 -8.87 8.04
C GLN A 20 65.01 -8.60 6.72
N LEU A 21 65.64 -8.88 5.58
CA LEU A 21 65.01 -8.78 4.27
C LEU A 21 63.89 -9.82 4.14
N LEU A 22 64.12 -11.06 4.61
CA LEU A 22 63.09 -12.09 4.64
C LEU A 22 61.91 -11.68 5.53
N LEU A 23 62.17 -11.07 6.69
CA LEU A 23 61.15 -10.56 7.60
C LEU A 23 60.35 -9.41 6.97
N LEU A 24 61.02 -8.49 6.27
CA LEU A 24 60.36 -7.40 5.53
C LEU A 24 59.50 -7.93 4.39
N VAL A 25 59.99 -8.92 3.64
CA VAL A 25 59.22 -9.59 2.58
C VAL A 25 58.03 -10.33 3.17
N LEU A 26 58.19 -11.02 4.30
CA LEU A 26 57.09 -11.68 5.01
C LEU A 26 56.07 -10.68 5.56
N MET A 27 56.51 -9.54 6.10
CA MET A 27 55.61 -8.47 6.55
C MET A 27 54.85 -7.83 5.38
N LEU A 28 55.52 -7.57 4.25
CA LEU A 28 54.88 -7.08 3.03
C LEU A 28 53.88 -8.10 2.49
N TRP A 29 54.21 -9.38 2.51
CA TRP A 29 53.28 -10.46 2.15
C TRP A 29 52.11 -10.54 3.12
N MET A 30 52.32 -10.35 4.42
CA MET A 30 51.25 -10.34 5.41
C MET A 30 50.33 -9.11 5.24
N LEU A 31 50.90 -7.95 4.91
CA LEU A 31 50.15 -6.74 4.62
C LEU A 31 49.37 -6.85 3.30
N LEU A 32 49.97 -7.46 2.27
CA LEU A 32 49.28 -7.76 1.01
C LEU A 32 48.18 -8.80 1.25
N PHE A 33 48.44 -9.84 2.04
CA PHE A 33 47.45 -10.83 2.43
C PHE A 33 46.33 -10.18 3.25
N LEU A 34 46.64 -9.28 4.19
CA LEU A 34 45.63 -8.52 4.93
C LEU A 34 44.85 -7.58 4.03
N ALA A 35 45.48 -6.94 3.04
CA ALA A 35 44.80 -6.06 2.08
C ALA A 35 43.93 -6.86 1.10
N VAL A 36 44.37 -8.05 0.68
CA VAL A 36 43.58 -8.96 -0.16
C VAL A 36 42.51 -9.64 0.67
N PHE A 37 42.77 -10.00 1.92
CA PHE A 37 41.79 -10.55 2.84
C PHE A 37 40.76 -9.49 3.21
N THR A 38 41.14 -8.25 3.51
CA THR A 38 40.19 -7.15 3.71
C THR A 38 39.44 -6.89 2.42
N TYR A 39 40.10 -6.79 1.27
CA TYR A 39 39.44 -6.65 -0.02
C TYR A 39 38.51 -7.83 -0.33
N LEU A 40 38.81 -9.06 0.04
CA LEU A 40 37.96 -10.23 -0.19
C LEU A 40 36.86 -10.38 0.86
N THR A 41 37.09 -9.97 2.11
CA THR A 41 36.06 -9.86 3.16
C THR A 41 35.15 -8.68 2.93
N ASP A 42 35.64 -7.64 2.27
CA ASP A 42 34.90 -6.45 1.85
C ASP A 42 34.30 -6.68 0.45
N SER A 43 34.89 -7.53 -0.39
CA SER A 43 34.25 -8.08 -1.59
C SER A 43 33.17 -9.07 -1.21
N SER A 44 33.29 -9.78 -0.09
CA SER A 44 32.21 -10.59 0.48
C SER A 44 31.33 -9.82 1.44
N SER A 45 31.69 -8.59 1.81
CA SER A 45 30.75 -7.58 2.34
C SER A 45 29.98 -6.92 1.18
N LEU A 46 30.58 -6.78 0.00
CA LEU A 46 29.96 -6.33 -1.26
C LEU A 46 29.18 -7.47 -1.95
N PHE A 47 29.60 -8.73 -1.81
CA PHE A 47 28.86 -9.91 -2.30
C PHE A 47 27.90 -10.53 -1.28
N ASN A 48 27.96 -10.17 0.02
CA ASN A 48 26.88 -10.45 0.98
C ASN A 48 26.06 -9.21 1.38
N SER A 49 26.35 -8.01 0.85
CA SER A 49 25.41 -6.87 0.95
C SER A 49 24.52 -6.71 -0.28
N GLU A 50 24.82 -7.39 -1.39
CA GLU A 50 23.93 -7.47 -2.56
C GLU A 50 22.88 -8.61 -2.51
N SER A 51 22.68 -9.30 -1.38
CA SER A 51 21.59 -10.28 -1.24
C SER A 51 20.72 -10.15 0.02
N GLN A 52 20.82 -9.04 0.76
CA GLN A 52 19.91 -8.74 1.88
C GLN A 52 19.14 -7.42 1.72
N HIS A 53 18.98 -6.94 0.48
CA HIS A 53 17.90 -6.01 0.17
C HIS A 53 16.56 -6.75 0.05
N SER A 54 15.92 -6.88 1.22
CA SER A 54 14.47 -6.96 1.41
C SER A 54 13.68 -7.71 0.34
N THR A 55 13.78 -9.04 0.37
CA THR A 55 12.70 -9.94 -0.09
C THR A 55 11.42 -9.80 0.74
N TYR A 56 11.36 -8.89 1.72
CA TYR A 56 10.22 -8.70 2.62
C TYR A 56 9.00 -7.96 2.04
N VAL A 57 9.02 -7.53 0.78
CA VAL A 57 7.88 -6.80 0.16
C VAL A 57 7.15 -7.61 -0.92
N GLN A 58 7.68 -8.76 -1.37
CA GLN A 58 7.00 -9.66 -2.31
C GLN A 58 6.39 -10.93 -1.68
N HIS A 59 6.58 -11.18 -0.39
CA HIS A 59 6.26 -12.47 0.21
C HIS A 59 4.96 -12.58 1.03
N SER A 60 4.10 -11.57 1.10
CA SER A 60 2.87 -11.66 1.90
C SER A 60 1.64 -12.24 1.17
N ALA A 61 1.73 -12.69 -0.09
CA ALA A 61 0.55 -13.19 -0.81
C ALA A 61 0.69 -14.50 -1.60
N GLN A 62 1.88 -14.87 -2.13
CA GLN A 62 1.98 -15.99 -3.09
C GLN A 62 2.85 -17.18 -2.66
N ALA A 63 3.62 -17.12 -1.57
CA ALA A 63 4.64 -18.13 -1.25
C ALA A 63 4.32 -19.10 -0.09
N ILE A 64 3.07 -19.21 0.37
CA ILE A 64 2.68 -20.19 1.42
C ILE A 64 2.05 -21.48 0.85
N MET A 65 1.83 -21.58 -0.48
CA MET A 65 1.27 -22.78 -1.11
C MET A 65 2.20 -23.47 -2.13
N ALA A 66 3.51 -23.29 -2.03
CA ALA A 66 4.48 -23.97 -2.89
C ALA A 66 5.37 -24.96 -2.10
N SER A 67 4.79 -25.75 -1.19
CA SER A 67 5.43 -26.98 -0.68
C SER A 67 4.51 -28.21 -0.62
N HIS A 68 3.27 -28.13 -1.11
CA HIS A 68 2.40 -29.31 -1.26
C HIS A 68 1.45 -29.13 -2.45
N ASN A 69 1.92 -29.46 -3.66
CA ASN A 69 1.16 -30.13 -4.74
C ASN A 69 2.02 -30.19 -6.02
N SER A 70 2.92 -31.16 -6.08
CA SER A 70 3.53 -31.63 -7.31
C SER A 70 2.62 -32.66 -7.99
N ARG A 71 1.55 -32.20 -8.63
CA ARG A 71 0.82 -32.88 -9.71
C ARG A 71 -0.26 -31.92 -10.22
N TRP A 72 -0.54 -31.93 -11.52
CA TRP A 72 -1.46 -31.03 -12.26
C TRP A 72 -0.84 -29.82 -12.98
N GLY A 73 0.46 -29.88 -13.31
CA GLY A 73 1.01 -29.10 -14.42
C GLY A 73 1.04 -29.96 -15.67
N LEU A 74 0.07 -29.78 -16.57
CA LEU A 74 0.06 -30.11 -18.01
C LEU A 74 -1.42 -30.12 -18.45
N TYR A 75 -1.86 -29.05 -19.12
CA TYR A 75 -3.06 -28.90 -19.98
C TYR A 75 -3.61 -27.47 -19.84
N ALA A 76 -2.86 -26.48 -20.31
CA ALA A 76 -3.40 -25.15 -20.60
C ALA A 76 -2.55 -24.46 -21.66
N GLU A 77 -2.48 -25.06 -22.85
CA GLU A 77 -2.08 -24.36 -24.06
C GLU A 77 -3.08 -24.69 -25.17
N ARG A 78 -3.44 -23.65 -25.94
CA ARG A 78 -4.47 -23.58 -26.98
C ARG A 78 -5.89 -23.27 -26.48
N ARG A 79 -6.27 -21.99 -26.53
CA ARG A 79 -7.20 -21.45 -27.56
C ARG A 79 -7.40 -19.94 -27.36
N GLY A 80 -7.32 -19.22 -28.47
CA GLY A 80 -7.70 -17.82 -28.62
C GLY A 80 -9.22 -17.60 -28.54
N PRO A 81 -9.69 -16.36 -28.74
CA PRO A 81 -10.79 -15.79 -27.99
C PRO A 81 -12.14 -15.99 -28.69
N PHE A 82 -13.08 -16.67 -28.03
CA PHE A 82 -14.54 -16.48 -28.14
C PHE A 82 -15.21 -17.56 -27.28
N GLN A 83 -15.80 -17.22 -26.12
CA GLN A 83 -17.00 -17.92 -25.63
C GLN A 83 -17.70 -17.18 -24.48
N ARG A 84 -18.89 -16.69 -24.84
CA ARG A 84 -20.18 -16.60 -24.12
C ARG A 84 -20.20 -16.57 -22.58
N ARG A 85 -20.86 -15.51 -22.10
CA ARG A 85 -21.65 -15.40 -20.86
C ARG A 85 -22.05 -16.76 -20.25
N GLN A 86 -21.61 -17.02 -19.02
CA GLN A 86 -22.45 -17.72 -18.05
C GLN A 86 -23.03 -16.68 -17.09
N VAL A 87 -24.31 -16.39 -17.31
CA VAL A 87 -25.16 -15.72 -16.32
C VAL A 87 -25.43 -16.77 -15.25
N PHE A 88 -24.85 -16.64 -14.07
CA PHE A 88 -25.27 -17.41 -12.91
C PHE A 88 -26.62 -16.84 -12.44
N GLN A 89 -27.72 -17.50 -12.79
CA GLN A 89 -28.99 -17.32 -12.09
C GLN A 89 -29.00 -18.26 -10.87
N PRO A 90 -29.38 -17.79 -9.68
CA PRO A 90 -29.62 -18.68 -8.55
C PRO A 90 -30.90 -19.50 -8.82
N PRO A 91 -30.95 -20.80 -8.46
CA PRO A 91 -32.18 -21.57 -8.60
C PRO A 91 -33.27 -20.97 -7.70
N ARG A 92 -34.43 -20.66 -8.30
CA ARG A 92 -35.69 -20.51 -7.58
C ARG A 92 -36.17 -21.91 -7.21
N THR A 93 -36.05 -22.29 -5.95
CA THR A 93 -36.97 -23.25 -5.33
C THR A 93 -37.37 -22.71 -3.97
N ARG A 94 -38.68 -22.59 -3.82
CA ARG A 94 -39.41 -22.18 -2.62
C ARG A 94 -39.70 -23.49 -1.90
N GLU A 95 -39.13 -23.75 -0.74
CA GLU A 95 -39.51 -24.92 0.05
C GLU A 95 -39.46 -24.62 1.54
N GLU A 96 -40.61 -24.87 2.14
CA GLU A 96 -40.98 -24.72 3.54
C GLU A 96 -40.28 -25.80 4.37
N PHE A 97 -39.75 -25.42 5.54
CA PHE A 97 -39.12 -26.37 6.46
C PHE A 97 -40.19 -27.18 7.21
N HIS A 98 -40.36 -28.43 6.84
CA HIS A 98 -40.97 -29.46 7.69
C HIS A 98 -39.92 -30.49 8.12
N PHE A 99 -39.84 -30.73 9.43
CA PHE A 99 -38.98 -31.73 10.06
C PHE A 99 -39.58 -33.14 9.93
N ARG A 100 -38.78 -34.13 9.45
CA ARG A 100 -38.78 -35.50 10.01
C ARG A 100 -37.57 -36.33 9.59
N ASN A 101 -37.08 -37.13 10.55
CA ASN A 101 -35.96 -38.07 10.50
C ASN A 101 -36.18 -39.26 9.56
N SER A 102 -35.12 -39.71 8.88
CA SER A 102 -34.49 -41.03 9.09
C SER A 102 -33.29 -41.24 8.17
N ASP A 103 -32.42 -42.16 8.60
CA ASP A 103 -31.05 -42.42 8.20
C ASP A 103 -30.77 -42.73 6.72
N GLU A 104 -29.66 -42.19 6.19
CA GLU A 104 -28.61 -42.95 5.48
C GLU A 104 -27.41 -42.04 5.13
N ARG A 105 -26.19 -42.46 5.48
CA ARG A 105 -24.93 -41.74 5.22
C ARG A 105 -24.27 -42.20 3.93
N PRO A 106 -23.67 -41.27 3.17
CA PRO A 106 -22.38 -41.52 2.53
C PRO A 106 -21.28 -40.58 3.06
N LYS A 107 -20.06 -41.14 3.07
CA LYS A 107 -18.81 -40.70 3.73
C LYS A 107 -18.46 -39.20 3.60
N LYS A 108 -18.22 -38.60 4.78
CA LYS A 108 -17.58 -37.29 5.01
C LYS A 108 -16.16 -37.26 4.41
N VAL A 109 -15.92 -36.36 3.46
CA VAL A 109 -14.63 -35.67 3.38
C VAL A 109 -14.77 -34.46 4.30
N THR A 110 -14.14 -34.52 5.47
CA THR A 110 -14.09 -33.39 6.41
C THR A 110 -13.06 -32.37 5.94
N PRO A 111 -13.44 -31.12 5.61
CA PRO A 111 -12.51 -30.01 5.70
C PRO A 111 -12.24 -29.80 7.20
N ASN A 112 -10.96 -29.66 7.56
CA ASN A 112 -10.50 -29.46 8.93
C ASN A 112 -11.29 -28.29 9.59
N SER A 113 -12.22 -28.61 10.50
CA SER A 113 -13.29 -27.71 10.95
C SER A 113 -12.88 -26.70 12.04
N ASN A 114 -11.59 -26.59 12.35
CA ASN A 114 -11.10 -25.67 13.39
C ASN A 114 -10.53 -24.34 12.85
N TYR A 115 -10.35 -24.18 11.53
CA TYR A 115 -9.83 -22.93 10.95
C TYR A 115 -10.91 -21.96 10.46
N SER A 116 -12.14 -22.43 10.23
CA SER A 116 -13.19 -21.63 9.61
C SER A 116 -14.01 -20.83 10.63
N ASN A 117 -14.40 -21.41 11.76
CA ASN A 117 -15.35 -20.75 12.67
C ASN A 117 -14.80 -19.51 13.38
N ASP A 118 -13.50 -19.45 13.64
CA ASP A 118 -12.87 -18.31 14.34
C ASP A 118 -12.47 -17.15 13.38
N TYR A 119 -12.31 -17.45 12.09
CA TYR A 119 -12.04 -16.44 11.06
C TYR A 119 -13.29 -15.67 10.61
N PHE A 120 -14.44 -16.35 10.53
CA PHE A 120 -15.71 -15.70 10.17
C PHE A 120 -16.31 -14.88 11.32
N SER A 121 -16.16 -15.29 12.59
CA SER A 121 -16.69 -14.57 13.74
C SER A 121 -15.99 -13.23 13.99
N ASN A 122 -14.65 -13.21 13.90
CA ASN A 122 -13.83 -12.03 14.17
C ASN A 122 -14.01 -10.92 13.11
N GLY A 123 -14.14 -11.28 11.83
CA GLY A 123 -14.38 -10.31 10.76
C GLY A 123 -15.70 -9.54 10.95
N TRP A 124 -16.77 -10.25 11.32
CA TRP A 124 -18.07 -9.62 11.57
C TRP A 124 -18.10 -8.78 12.86
N SER A 125 -17.42 -9.20 13.91
CA SER A 125 -17.25 -8.39 15.13
C SER A 125 -16.59 -7.05 14.79
N LEU A 126 -15.55 -7.08 13.96
CA LEU A 126 -14.80 -5.90 13.56
C LEU A 126 -15.59 -4.97 12.63
N VAL A 127 -16.35 -5.52 11.68
CA VAL A 127 -17.28 -4.73 10.84
C VAL A 127 -18.36 -4.06 11.69
N ARG A 128 -18.97 -4.78 12.65
CA ARG A 128 -19.95 -4.20 13.57
C ARG A 128 -19.33 -3.11 14.45
N GLY A 129 -18.09 -3.32 14.90
CA GLY A 129 -17.31 -2.30 15.61
C GLY A 129 -17.10 -1.04 14.76
N LEU A 130 -16.72 -1.21 13.48
CA LEU A 130 -16.59 -0.09 12.54
C LEU A 130 -17.92 0.64 12.35
N TRP A 131 -19.04 -0.05 12.25
CA TRP A 131 -20.35 0.61 12.14
C TRP A 131 -20.73 1.40 13.39
N LYS A 132 -20.31 0.94 14.57
CA LYS A 132 -20.52 1.64 15.84
C LYS A 132 -19.47 2.73 16.10
N GLY A 133 -18.39 2.81 15.31
CA GLY A 133 -17.27 3.70 15.57
C GLY A 133 -16.45 3.30 16.80
N GLN A 134 -16.37 1.99 17.08
CA GLN A 134 -15.66 1.43 18.22
C GLN A 134 -14.85 0.21 17.77
N VAL A 135 -13.57 0.42 17.47
CA VAL A 135 -12.63 -0.66 17.09
C VAL A 135 -11.30 -0.52 17.81
N SER A 136 -10.60 -1.64 17.97
CA SER A 136 -9.26 -1.74 18.56
C SER A 136 -8.46 -2.80 17.81
N SER A 137 -7.12 -2.71 17.83
CA SER A 137 -6.27 -3.79 17.31
C SER A 137 -6.55 -5.13 17.99
N LYS A 138 -7.08 -5.14 19.22
CA LYS A 138 -7.47 -6.36 19.93
C LYS A 138 -8.55 -7.18 19.21
N MET A 139 -9.35 -6.54 18.37
CA MET A 139 -10.40 -7.19 17.57
C MET A 139 -9.86 -7.84 16.28
N LEU A 140 -8.63 -7.52 15.86
CA LEU A 140 -8.02 -8.10 14.68
C LEU A 140 -7.67 -9.58 14.91
N SER A 141 -7.67 -10.37 13.84
CA SER A 141 -7.20 -11.75 13.88
C SER A 141 -5.74 -11.80 14.37
N GLN A 142 -5.32 -12.94 14.93
CA GLN A 142 -3.95 -13.10 15.43
C GLN A 142 -2.89 -12.80 14.35
N ARG A 143 -3.14 -13.21 13.10
CA ARG A 143 -2.28 -12.93 11.94
C ARG A 143 -2.12 -11.42 11.70
N LEU A 144 -3.24 -10.70 11.66
CA LEU A 144 -3.22 -9.24 11.42
C LEU A 144 -2.63 -8.46 12.60
N ARG A 145 -2.89 -8.89 13.84
CA ARG A 145 -2.23 -8.31 15.03
C ARG A 145 -0.72 -8.50 15.00
N ARG A 146 -0.24 -9.65 14.51
CA ARG A 146 1.19 -9.90 14.33
C ARG A 146 1.76 -8.98 13.25
N ALA A 147 1.16 -8.95 12.06
CA ALA A 147 1.60 -8.07 10.97
C ALA A 147 1.66 -6.58 11.39
N MET A 148 0.65 -6.11 12.14
CA MET A 148 0.66 -4.76 12.70
C MET A 148 1.86 -4.54 13.63
N ARG A 149 2.12 -5.46 14.57
CA ARG A 149 3.27 -5.36 15.49
C ARG A 149 4.59 -5.38 14.74
N ASP A 150 4.73 -6.21 13.72
CA ASP A 150 5.95 -6.31 12.92
C ASP A 150 6.24 -4.98 12.21
N HIS A 151 5.20 -4.34 11.64
CA HIS A 151 5.35 -3.01 11.04
C HIS A 151 5.69 -1.93 12.06
N VAL A 152 5.03 -1.92 13.21
CA VAL A 152 5.34 -0.99 14.32
C VAL A 152 6.79 -1.16 14.79
N HIS A 153 7.25 -2.40 14.92
CA HIS A 153 8.63 -2.70 15.32
C HIS A 153 9.65 -2.29 14.26
N SER A 154 9.40 -2.61 12.98
CA SER A 154 10.32 -2.32 11.89
C SER A 154 10.52 -0.82 11.63
N ASN A 155 9.47 -0.01 11.84
CA ASN A 155 9.45 1.43 11.60
C ASN A 155 10.22 1.85 10.33
N LYS A 156 9.90 1.22 9.19
CA LYS A 156 10.59 1.38 7.90
C LYS A 156 10.86 2.84 7.53
N HIS A 157 9.89 3.71 7.81
CA HIS A 157 9.93 5.14 7.42
C HIS A 157 10.49 6.07 8.50
N LYS A 158 11.00 5.52 9.61
CA LYS A 158 11.58 6.25 10.74
C LYS A 158 10.62 7.28 11.32
N VAL A 159 9.36 6.90 11.47
CA VAL A 159 8.31 7.75 12.03
C VAL A 159 8.61 8.05 13.49
N LEU A 160 8.59 9.33 13.83
CA LEU A 160 8.76 9.86 15.19
C LEU A 160 7.63 10.84 15.48
N TYR A 161 6.49 10.29 15.90
CA TYR A 161 5.33 11.10 16.25
C TYR A 161 5.53 11.83 17.58
N LYS A 162 5.39 13.16 17.57
CA LYS A 162 5.52 14.02 18.77
C LYS A 162 4.22 14.75 19.11
N GLY A 163 3.15 14.54 18.35
CA GLY A 163 1.87 15.21 18.58
C GLY A 163 1.11 14.63 19.77
N GLN A 164 0.13 15.37 20.29
CA GLN A 164 -0.76 14.86 21.32
C GLN A 164 -1.87 14.00 20.72
N GLN A 165 -2.27 12.95 21.44
CA GLN A 165 -3.43 12.13 21.10
C GLN A 165 -4.67 12.68 21.81
N LYS A 166 -5.74 12.97 21.08
CA LYS A 166 -7.05 13.37 21.63
C LYS A 166 -8.15 12.61 20.90
N THR A 167 -8.69 11.58 21.54
CA THR A 167 -9.72 10.72 20.95
C THR A 167 -11.14 11.19 21.21
N THR A 168 -11.35 12.15 22.09
CA THR A 168 -12.67 12.70 22.44
C THR A 168 -13.15 13.81 21.49
N LYS A 169 -12.43 14.10 20.40
CA LYS A 169 -12.82 15.10 19.41
C LYS A 169 -14.21 14.81 18.83
N SER A 170 -15.04 15.84 18.81
CA SER A 170 -16.31 15.88 18.10
C SER A 170 -16.10 15.77 16.59
N ARG A 171 -17.17 15.42 15.85
CA ARG A 171 -17.15 15.36 14.39
C ARG A 171 -16.62 16.66 13.78
N GLN A 172 -17.08 17.80 14.28
CA GLN A 172 -16.68 19.11 13.79
C GLN A 172 -15.19 19.40 14.03
N GLU A 173 -14.67 19.09 15.23
CA GLU A 173 -13.24 19.24 15.53
C GLU A 173 -12.38 18.39 14.59
N MET A 174 -12.75 17.13 14.33
CA MET A 174 -12.02 16.25 13.41
C MET A 174 -12.04 16.78 11.95
N LEU A 175 -13.20 17.24 11.48
CA LEU A 175 -13.32 17.82 10.14
C LEU A 175 -12.49 19.10 10.01
N CYS A 176 -12.43 19.91 11.06
CA CYS A 176 -11.63 21.12 11.08
C CYS A 176 -10.13 20.87 11.17
N GLU A 177 -9.70 19.93 12.01
CA GLU A 177 -8.33 19.44 12.04
C GLU A 177 -7.90 18.95 10.65
N MET A 178 -8.74 18.14 10.01
CA MET A 178 -8.48 17.66 8.64
C MET A 178 -8.35 18.82 7.65
N LYS A 179 -9.29 19.76 7.62
CA LYS A 179 -9.25 20.93 6.72
C LYS A 179 -8.03 21.82 6.94
N GLN A 180 -7.65 22.06 8.20
CA GLN A 180 -6.59 23.01 8.55
C GLN A 180 -5.18 22.41 8.36
N GLN A 181 -4.99 21.14 8.71
CA GLN A 181 -3.69 20.48 8.71
C GLN A 181 -3.40 19.72 7.40
N ALA A 182 -4.41 19.10 6.78
CA ALA A 182 -4.25 18.34 5.54
C ALA A 182 -4.44 19.20 4.29
N LYS A 183 -3.72 20.32 4.21
CA LYS A 183 -3.73 21.16 3.00
C LYS A 183 -3.14 20.37 1.83
N LEU A 184 -3.95 20.16 0.80
CA LEU A 184 -3.53 19.41 -0.39
C LEU A 184 -2.31 20.08 -1.01
N ARG A 185 -1.26 19.27 -1.20
CA ARG A 185 0.00 19.73 -1.78
C ARG A 185 0.50 18.70 -2.77
N THR A 186 0.88 19.18 -3.96
CA THR A 186 1.51 18.40 -5.01
C THR A 186 2.93 18.89 -5.24
N LEU A 187 3.74 18.07 -5.88
CA LEU A 187 5.04 18.47 -6.38
C LEU A 187 4.85 19.48 -7.51
N ASP A 188 5.20 20.75 -7.26
CA ASP A 188 5.11 21.85 -8.23
C ASP A 188 6.47 22.22 -8.86
N GLY A 189 7.53 21.53 -8.45
CA GLY A 189 8.89 21.75 -8.94
C GLY A 189 9.61 22.97 -8.34
N SER A 190 9.03 23.65 -7.33
CA SER A 190 9.66 24.83 -6.72
C SER A 190 10.75 24.50 -5.69
N GLU A 191 10.66 23.37 -5.02
CA GLU A 191 11.61 22.95 -3.97
C GLU A 191 12.78 22.12 -4.53
N GLN A 192 13.92 22.15 -3.83
CA GLN A 192 15.04 21.26 -4.14
C GLN A 192 14.69 19.79 -3.77
N PRO A 193 15.18 18.80 -4.55
CA PRO A 193 16.03 18.92 -5.75
C PRO A 193 15.27 19.27 -7.04
N PHE A 194 13.94 19.31 -6.99
CA PHE A 194 13.08 19.35 -8.17
C PHE A 194 13.19 20.63 -8.99
N SER A 195 13.47 21.77 -8.35
CA SER A 195 13.72 23.03 -9.06
C SER A 195 14.98 22.99 -9.93
N HIS A 196 16.08 22.39 -9.44
CA HIS A 196 17.28 22.18 -10.23
C HIS A 196 17.08 21.14 -11.35
N LEU A 197 16.22 20.16 -11.13
CA LEU A 197 15.88 19.10 -12.08
C LEU A 197 14.87 19.53 -13.15
N GLY A 198 14.43 20.79 -13.17
CA GLY A 198 13.50 21.32 -14.18
C GLY A 198 12.05 20.86 -14.03
N PHE A 199 11.65 20.31 -12.88
CA PHE A 199 10.29 19.79 -12.67
C PHE A 199 9.21 20.86 -12.76
N GLN A 200 9.56 22.14 -12.61
CA GLN A 200 8.60 23.24 -12.80
C GLN A 200 7.99 23.25 -14.20
N GLN A 201 8.72 22.79 -15.22
CA GLN A 201 8.22 22.70 -16.60
C GLN A 201 7.33 21.47 -16.81
N LEU A 202 7.48 20.44 -15.97
CA LEU A 202 6.69 19.21 -16.02
C LEU A 202 5.41 19.33 -15.19
N ALA A 203 5.45 20.11 -14.10
CA ALA A 203 4.34 20.23 -13.16
C ALA A 203 3.10 20.80 -13.86
N PRO A 204 1.94 20.12 -13.79
CA PRO A 204 0.69 20.66 -14.34
C PRO A 204 0.24 21.90 -13.55
N TYR A 205 -0.60 22.74 -14.19
CA TYR A 205 -1.29 23.83 -13.50
C TYR A 205 -2.11 23.30 -12.32
N LYS A 206 -2.27 24.14 -11.29
CA LYS A 206 -3.10 23.80 -10.12
C LYS A 206 -4.52 23.45 -10.55
N LEU A 207 -5.04 22.35 -10.04
CA LEU A 207 -6.42 21.94 -10.29
C LEU A 207 -7.38 22.95 -9.65
N GLN A 208 -8.17 23.64 -10.47
CA GLN A 208 -9.16 24.64 -10.02
C GLN A 208 -10.60 24.12 -10.04
N GLN A 209 -10.80 22.91 -10.57
CA GLN A 209 -12.13 22.33 -10.76
C GLN A 209 -12.79 22.04 -9.40
N MET A 210 -14.01 22.53 -9.24
CA MET A 210 -14.91 22.18 -8.13
C MET A 210 -16.10 21.40 -8.65
N TYR A 211 -16.58 20.45 -7.86
CA TYR A 211 -17.70 19.57 -8.14
C TYR A 211 -18.74 19.66 -7.02
N THR A 212 -20.02 19.47 -7.33
CA THR A 212 -21.06 19.43 -6.30
C THR A 212 -21.03 18.09 -5.58
N THR A 213 -21.11 16.98 -6.32
CA THR A 213 -21.11 15.63 -5.75
C THR A 213 -20.01 14.76 -6.35
N CYS A 214 -19.33 14.02 -5.49
CA CYS A 214 -18.25 13.13 -5.91
C CYS A 214 -18.38 11.74 -5.32
N ALA A 215 -18.06 10.72 -6.12
CA ALA A 215 -17.95 9.34 -5.66
C ALA A 215 -16.49 8.91 -5.55
N VAL A 216 -16.11 8.33 -4.42
CA VAL A 216 -14.86 7.58 -4.23
C VAL A 216 -15.19 6.10 -4.23
N VAL A 217 -14.73 5.37 -5.25
CA VAL A 217 -15.03 3.94 -5.42
C VAL A 217 -13.81 3.13 -5.03
N THR A 218 -13.86 2.44 -3.89
CA THR A 218 -12.73 1.59 -3.48
C THR A 218 -12.61 0.37 -4.38
N SER A 219 -11.46 -0.31 -4.28
CA SER A 219 -11.22 -1.54 -5.01
C SER A 219 -11.80 -2.79 -4.32
N ALA A 220 -12.47 -2.65 -3.16
CA ALA A 220 -12.84 -3.78 -2.31
C ALA A 220 -13.74 -4.80 -3.01
N GLY A 221 -13.49 -6.10 -2.79
CA GLY A 221 -14.33 -7.18 -3.35
C GLY A 221 -15.81 -7.12 -2.92
N ALA A 222 -16.09 -6.49 -1.77
CA ALA A 222 -17.45 -6.31 -1.23
C ALA A 222 -18.40 -5.50 -2.14
N ILE A 223 -17.86 -4.77 -3.13
CA ILE A 223 -18.68 -3.99 -4.08
C ILE A 223 -19.42 -4.87 -5.09
N LEU A 224 -18.99 -6.12 -5.30
CA LEU A 224 -19.64 -7.04 -6.24
C LEU A 224 -21.08 -7.33 -5.82
N ASN A 225 -21.97 -7.47 -6.81
CA ASN A 225 -23.41 -7.67 -6.64
C ASN A 225 -24.13 -6.56 -5.86
N SER A 226 -23.53 -5.38 -5.76
CA SER A 226 -24.13 -4.23 -5.07
C SER A 226 -25.15 -3.48 -5.94
N SER A 227 -25.03 -3.58 -7.27
CA SER A 227 -25.80 -2.80 -8.24
C SER A 227 -25.67 -1.27 -8.04
N LEU A 228 -24.56 -0.80 -7.47
CA LEU A 228 -24.31 0.61 -7.18
C LEU A 228 -23.89 1.43 -8.39
N GLY A 229 -23.63 0.82 -9.54
CA GLY A 229 -23.01 1.48 -10.68
C GLY A 229 -23.77 2.71 -11.19
N ARG A 230 -25.11 2.65 -11.24
CA ARG A 230 -25.94 3.81 -11.64
C ARG A 230 -25.87 4.97 -10.63
N GLU A 231 -25.81 4.66 -9.33
CA GLU A 231 -25.67 5.67 -8.28
C GLU A 231 -24.27 6.30 -8.31
N ILE A 232 -23.23 5.49 -8.56
CA ILE A 232 -21.86 6.00 -8.72
C ILE A 232 -21.79 6.95 -9.93
N ASP A 233 -22.32 6.54 -11.08
CA ASP A 233 -22.24 7.32 -12.32
C ASP A 233 -23.10 8.61 -12.29
N SER A 234 -24.02 8.75 -11.34
CA SER A 234 -24.81 9.98 -11.17
C SER A 234 -24.04 11.13 -10.51
N HIS A 235 -22.84 10.90 -9.98
CA HIS A 235 -21.99 11.94 -9.39
C HIS A 235 -21.25 12.72 -10.47
N ASP A 236 -20.90 13.98 -10.20
CA ASP A 236 -20.19 14.85 -11.14
C ASP A 236 -18.78 14.32 -11.45
N ALA A 237 -18.08 13.88 -10.40
CA ALA A 237 -16.76 13.27 -10.50
C ALA A 237 -16.66 11.92 -9.79
N VAL A 238 -15.89 11.01 -10.37
CA VAL A 238 -15.62 9.68 -9.80
C VAL A 238 -14.12 9.46 -9.67
N LEU A 239 -13.66 9.21 -8.44
CA LEU A 239 -12.28 8.83 -8.14
C LEU A 239 -12.15 7.31 -8.00
N ARG A 240 -11.13 6.76 -8.68
CA ARG A 240 -10.75 5.33 -8.62
C ARG A 240 -9.27 5.15 -8.29
N PHE A 241 -8.90 3.92 -7.96
CA PHE A 241 -7.57 3.57 -7.46
C PHE A 241 -6.82 2.64 -8.40
N ASN A 242 -5.52 2.88 -8.56
CA ASN A 242 -4.56 1.94 -9.14
C ASN A 242 -5.05 1.37 -10.49
N ALA A 243 -5.00 0.04 -10.67
CA ALA A 243 -5.42 -0.67 -11.87
C ALA A 243 -6.91 -1.09 -11.88
N ALA A 244 -7.72 -0.59 -10.93
CA ALA A 244 -9.11 -1.03 -10.77
C ALA A 244 -9.97 -0.67 -12.00
N PRO A 245 -10.50 -1.67 -12.76
CA PRO A 245 -11.17 -1.46 -14.02
C PRO A 245 -12.68 -1.23 -13.86
N CYS A 246 -13.30 -0.49 -14.77
CA CYS A 246 -14.76 -0.45 -14.89
C CYS A 246 -15.30 -1.60 -15.76
N LYS A 247 -14.57 -1.94 -16.82
CA LYS A 247 -15.04 -2.86 -17.87
C LYS A 247 -15.35 -4.24 -17.29
N GLY A 248 -16.58 -4.71 -17.49
CA GLY A 248 -17.09 -5.98 -16.97
C GLY A 248 -17.66 -5.90 -15.55
N TYR A 249 -17.59 -4.74 -14.90
CA TYR A 249 -18.07 -4.51 -13.53
C TYR A 249 -19.06 -3.34 -13.44
N GLU A 250 -19.49 -2.79 -14.58
CA GLU A 250 -20.21 -1.51 -14.68
C GLU A 250 -21.49 -1.49 -13.84
N ARG A 251 -22.17 -2.63 -13.73
CA ARG A 251 -23.36 -2.77 -12.89
C ARG A 251 -23.10 -2.40 -11.42
N ASP A 252 -21.93 -2.77 -10.90
CA ASP A 252 -21.58 -2.63 -9.50
C ASP A 252 -20.71 -1.41 -9.25
N VAL A 253 -19.79 -1.10 -10.15
CA VAL A 253 -18.79 -0.05 -9.94
C VAL A 253 -19.01 1.18 -10.81
N GLY A 254 -19.95 1.16 -11.75
CA GLY A 254 -20.17 2.25 -12.72
C GLY A 254 -19.14 2.23 -13.85
N SER A 255 -19.27 3.19 -14.75
CA SER A 255 -18.47 3.36 -15.96
C SER A 255 -17.59 4.62 -15.96
N LYS A 256 -17.97 5.63 -15.17
CA LYS A 256 -17.29 6.93 -15.13
C LYS A 256 -15.99 6.85 -14.32
N THR A 257 -14.93 7.50 -14.82
CA THR A 257 -13.71 7.79 -14.07
C THR A 257 -13.27 9.20 -14.44
N THR A 258 -13.13 10.07 -13.45
CA THR A 258 -12.68 11.46 -13.64
C THR A 258 -11.25 11.64 -13.13
N ILE A 259 -10.97 11.05 -11.97
CA ILE A 259 -9.66 11.11 -11.31
C ILE A 259 -9.22 9.69 -10.98
N ARG A 260 -7.94 9.38 -11.20
CA ARG A 260 -7.34 8.12 -10.78
C ARG A 260 -6.10 8.37 -9.94
N ILE A 261 -6.15 7.92 -8.70
CA ILE A 261 -4.99 7.95 -7.80
C ILE A 261 -4.26 6.61 -7.84
N MET A 262 -2.93 6.65 -7.91
CA MET A 262 -2.07 5.49 -8.09
C MET A 262 -0.90 5.58 -7.12
N ASN A 263 -0.53 4.46 -6.50
CA ASN A 263 0.78 4.38 -5.85
C ASN A 263 1.88 4.20 -6.91
N SER A 264 3.13 4.49 -6.54
CA SER A 264 4.33 4.36 -7.37
C SER A 264 4.53 2.95 -7.95
N GLN A 265 4.09 1.91 -7.25
CA GLN A 265 4.17 0.53 -7.72
C GLN A 265 3.40 0.31 -9.05
N ILE A 266 2.29 1.03 -9.28
CA ILE A 266 1.55 0.96 -10.55
C ILE A 266 2.37 1.50 -11.71
N LEU A 267 3.17 2.54 -11.48
CA LEU A 267 4.01 3.14 -12.51
C LEU A 267 5.25 2.27 -12.78
N ALA A 268 5.87 1.74 -11.73
CA ALA A 268 7.11 0.98 -11.84
C ALA A 268 6.93 -0.45 -12.37
N ASN A 269 5.78 -1.09 -12.14
CA ASN A 269 5.57 -2.48 -12.52
C ASN A 269 5.00 -2.59 -13.96
N PRO A 270 5.75 -3.18 -14.91
CA PRO A 270 5.35 -3.26 -16.32
C PRO A 270 4.06 -4.06 -16.55
N LYS A 271 3.66 -4.94 -15.60
CA LYS A 271 2.40 -5.70 -15.70
C LYS A 271 1.17 -4.79 -15.79
N HIS A 272 1.22 -3.59 -15.22
CA HIS A 272 0.10 -2.64 -15.27
C HIS A 272 0.02 -1.87 -16.59
N LYS A 273 1.05 -1.95 -17.44
CA LYS A 273 1.08 -1.32 -18.77
C LYS A 273 0.69 0.15 -18.71
N PHE A 274 1.21 0.89 -17.72
CA PHE A 274 0.83 2.28 -17.43
C PHE A 274 0.79 3.17 -18.68
N ASN A 275 1.83 3.09 -19.52
CA ASN A 275 1.95 3.93 -20.72
C ASN A 275 0.92 3.63 -21.82
N SER A 276 0.46 2.38 -21.95
CA SER A 276 -0.38 1.92 -23.08
C SER A 276 -1.82 1.56 -22.70
N SER A 277 -2.12 1.36 -21.42
CA SER A 277 -3.46 1.02 -20.96
C SER A 277 -4.41 2.22 -21.02
N LEU A 278 -5.60 2.02 -21.58
CA LEU A 278 -6.67 3.02 -21.62
C LEU A 278 -7.18 3.43 -20.23
N LEU A 279 -6.89 2.63 -19.18
CA LEU A 279 -7.27 2.97 -17.79
C LEU A 279 -6.65 4.27 -17.29
N TYR A 280 -5.55 4.70 -17.90
CA TYR A 280 -4.76 5.86 -17.47
C TYR A 280 -4.78 6.99 -18.50
N LYS A 281 -5.69 6.98 -19.47
CA LYS A 281 -5.78 8.00 -20.54
C LYS A 281 -7.02 8.86 -20.35
N ASN A 282 -6.96 10.11 -20.82
CA ASN A 282 -8.08 11.07 -20.86
C ASN A 282 -8.77 11.29 -19.50
N ILE A 283 -8.02 11.22 -18.41
CA ILE A 283 -8.46 11.46 -17.04
C ILE A 283 -7.36 12.20 -16.27
N THR A 284 -7.71 12.81 -15.13
CA THR A 284 -6.71 13.36 -14.22
C THR A 284 -6.01 12.22 -13.47
N LEU A 285 -4.69 12.20 -13.54
CA LEU A 285 -3.85 11.24 -12.82
C LEU A 285 -3.24 11.88 -11.58
N VAL A 286 -3.18 11.11 -10.50
CA VAL A 286 -2.50 11.50 -9.26
C VAL A 286 -1.63 10.34 -8.81
N ALA A 287 -0.31 10.51 -8.77
CA ALA A 287 0.60 9.51 -8.23
C ALA A 287 1.07 9.88 -6.82
N TRP A 288 1.45 8.87 -6.05
CA TRP A 288 2.07 9.07 -4.74
C TRP A 288 3.04 7.94 -4.42
N ASP A 289 4.06 8.25 -3.60
CA ASP A 289 5.08 7.29 -3.15
C ASP A 289 5.37 7.49 -1.66
N PRO A 290 5.63 6.42 -0.89
CA PRO A 290 6.11 6.52 0.47
C PRO A 290 7.51 7.18 0.54
N ALA A 291 7.59 8.41 1.05
CA ALA A 291 8.87 9.04 1.39
C ALA A 291 9.20 8.85 2.88
N PRO A 292 10.46 9.07 3.31
CA PRO A 292 10.82 9.15 4.72
C PRO A 292 9.96 10.17 5.50
N TYR A 293 9.67 9.87 6.77
CA TYR A 293 8.80 10.72 7.61
C TYR A 293 9.33 12.14 7.82
N ASN A 294 10.66 12.33 7.80
CA ASN A 294 11.28 13.66 7.90
C ASN A 294 11.19 14.48 6.60
N ILE A 295 10.61 13.93 5.53
CA ILE A 295 10.37 14.61 4.25
C ILE A 295 11.70 15.10 3.62
N ASP A 296 12.73 14.26 3.68
CA ASP A 296 13.96 14.51 2.93
C ASP A 296 13.71 14.27 1.42
N LEU A 297 13.46 15.36 0.69
CA LEU A 297 13.13 15.32 -0.74
C LEU A 297 14.30 14.88 -1.63
N HIS A 298 15.54 15.16 -1.22
CA HIS A 298 16.72 14.69 -1.95
C HIS A 298 16.84 13.18 -1.84
N LYS A 299 16.74 12.66 -0.62
CA LYS A 299 16.76 11.22 -0.38
C LYS A 299 15.59 10.52 -1.07
N TRP A 300 14.40 11.11 -1.02
CA TRP A 300 13.22 10.55 -1.69
C TRP A 300 13.38 10.51 -3.20
N TYR A 301 13.92 11.57 -3.83
CA TYR A 301 14.18 11.57 -5.26
C TYR A 301 15.20 10.50 -5.67
N GLN A 302 16.28 10.35 -4.90
CA GLN A 302 17.35 9.38 -5.19
C GLN A 302 16.90 7.93 -4.92
N HIS A 303 16.08 7.71 -3.90
CA HIS A 303 15.67 6.38 -3.44
C HIS A 303 14.16 6.36 -3.12
N PRO A 304 13.28 6.49 -4.13
CA PRO A 304 11.85 6.32 -3.92
C PRO A 304 11.54 4.84 -3.61
N ASP A 305 10.37 4.55 -3.03
CA ASP A 305 10.01 3.16 -2.69
C ASP A 305 9.83 2.30 -3.95
N TYR A 306 9.33 2.93 -5.03
CA TYR A 306 9.35 2.41 -6.40
C TYR A 306 9.67 3.54 -7.39
N ASP A 307 10.19 3.22 -8.57
CA ASP A 307 10.48 4.22 -9.62
C ASP A 307 9.21 4.99 -10.04
N LEU A 308 9.03 6.14 -9.42
CA LEU A 308 7.94 7.08 -9.65
C LEU A 308 8.31 8.10 -10.72
N PHE A 309 9.56 8.57 -10.72
CA PHE A 309 9.95 9.78 -11.45
C PHE A 309 10.20 9.52 -12.93
N THR A 310 10.86 8.41 -13.30
CA THR A 310 11.10 8.06 -14.71
C THR A 310 9.79 7.92 -15.51
N PRO A 311 8.79 7.12 -15.07
CA PRO A 311 7.52 7.02 -15.77
C PRO A 311 6.72 8.32 -15.74
N TYR A 312 6.81 9.11 -14.67
CA TYR A 312 6.16 10.43 -14.60
C TYR A 312 6.71 11.40 -15.65
N ILE A 313 8.04 11.57 -15.72
CA ILE A 313 8.72 12.45 -16.68
C ILE A 313 8.36 12.02 -18.10
N ASN A 314 8.47 10.72 -18.40
CA ASN A 314 8.12 10.17 -19.70
C ASN A 314 6.66 10.44 -20.07
N HIS A 315 5.72 10.30 -19.13
CA HIS A 315 4.30 10.58 -19.41
C HIS A 315 4.05 12.07 -19.65
N ARG A 316 4.63 12.96 -18.83
CA ARG A 316 4.47 14.42 -18.99
C ARG A 316 5.04 14.94 -20.31
N ASN A 317 6.14 14.36 -20.78
CA ASN A 317 6.71 14.70 -22.10
C ASN A 317 5.83 14.23 -23.27
N ASN A 318 5.23 13.04 -23.16
CA ASN A 318 4.43 12.47 -24.24
C ASN A 318 2.96 12.93 -24.26
N PHE A 319 2.42 13.34 -23.10
CA PHE A 319 1.02 13.73 -22.91
C PHE A 319 0.93 15.02 -22.08
N PRO A 320 1.48 16.15 -22.57
CA PRO A 320 1.57 17.41 -21.80
C PRO A 320 0.19 17.96 -21.38
N GLU A 321 -0.85 17.71 -22.18
CA GLU A 321 -2.21 18.16 -21.91
C GLU A 321 -2.95 17.34 -20.84
N GLN A 322 -2.52 16.09 -20.59
CA GLN A 322 -3.18 15.26 -19.58
C GLN A 322 -2.71 15.66 -18.18
N PRO A 323 -3.60 16.13 -17.27
CA PRO A 323 -3.19 16.50 -15.92
C PRO A 323 -2.64 15.28 -15.17
N PHE A 324 -1.40 15.37 -14.73
CA PHE A 324 -0.75 14.32 -13.95
C PHE A 324 0.06 14.93 -12.82
N TYR A 325 -0.41 14.73 -11.59
CA TYR A 325 0.18 15.29 -10.37
C TYR A 325 0.93 14.21 -9.58
N ILE A 326 1.99 14.59 -8.88
CA ILE A 326 2.59 13.80 -7.80
C ILE A 326 2.19 14.44 -6.47
N LEU A 327 1.62 13.67 -5.53
CA LEU A 327 1.35 14.15 -4.17
C LEU A 327 2.65 14.42 -3.43
N HIS A 328 2.71 15.57 -2.78
CA HIS A 328 3.87 15.93 -1.99
C HIS A 328 3.92 15.05 -0.71
N PRO A 329 5.06 14.45 -0.34
CA PRO A 329 5.11 13.52 0.80
C PRO A 329 4.68 14.14 2.12
N SER A 330 4.88 15.45 2.27
CA SER A 330 4.40 16.17 3.43
C SER A 330 2.89 16.06 3.60
N PHE A 331 2.07 16.17 2.54
CA PHE A 331 0.62 16.00 2.64
C PHE A 331 0.27 14.60 3.17
N ILE A 332 0.95 13.56 2.67
CA ILE A 332 0.71 12.16 3.06
C ILE A 332 1.02 11.93 4.54
N TRP A 333 2.14 12.45 5.04
CA TRP A 333 2.51 12.30 6.45
C TRP A 333 1.65 13.16 7.39
N LYS A 334 1.14 14.33 6.96
CA LYS A 334 0.12 15.06 7.73
C LYS A 334 -1.16 14.24 7.90
N LEU A 335 -1.58 13.50 6.87
CA LEU A 335 -2.72 12.59 7.00
C LEU A 335 -2.46 11.49 8.03
N TRP A 336 -1.25 10.93 8.04
CA TRP A 336 -0.84 9.95 9.05
C TRP A 336 -0.89 10.54 10.46
N ASP A 337 -0.35 11.75 10.65
CA ASP A 337 -0.37 12.46 11.93
C ASP A 337 -1.79 12.65 12.46
N ILE A 338 -2.74 12.98 11.60
CA ILE A 338 -4.15 13.15 11.97
C ILE A 338 -4.78 11.82 12.38
N VAL A 339 -4.46 10.72 11.68
CA VAL A 339 -4.94 9.37 12.08
C VAL A 339 -4.36 9.00 13.44
N GLN A 340 -3.06 9.22 13.66
CA GLN A 340 -2.41 8.94 14.94
C GLN A 340 -2.92 9.85 16.07
N SER A 341 -3.13 11.14 15.83
CA SER A 341 -3.63 12.10 16.83
C SER A 341 -5.06 11.79 17.29
N ASN A 342 -5.82 11.07 16.47
CA ASN A 342 -7.19 10.63 16.77
C ASN A 342 -7.28 9.18 17.28
N THR A 343 -6.14 8.53 17.53
CA THR A 343 -6.04 7.12 17.93
C THR A 343 -5.15 6.96 19.16
N LEU A 344 -5.62 6.24 20.19
CA LEU A 344 -4.82 5.97 21.40
C LEU A 344 -3.73 4.92 21.16
N GLU A 345 -4.02 3.93 20.32
CA GLU A 345 -3.07 2.88 19.98
C GLU A 345 -2.00 3.41 19.02
N ASN A 346 -0.78 2.90 19.14
CA ASN A 346 0.27 3.17 18.15
C ASN A 346 -0.11 2.50 16.83
N ILE A 347 -0.33 3.31 15.81
CA ILE A 347 -0.72 2.81 14.48
C ILE A 347 0.53 2.37 13.70
N GLN A 348 0.33 1.64 12.62
CA GLN A 348 1.43 1.26 11.73
C GLN A 348 2.18 2.51 11.22
N PRO A 349 3.51 2.60 11.38
CA PRO A 349 4.33 3.75 10.95
C PRO A 349 4.59 3.71 9.43
N ASN A 350 3.54 3.46 8.66
CA ASN A 350 3.50 3.42 7.21
C ASN A 350 2.47 4.44 6.74
N PRO A 351 2.60 5.01 5.53
CA PRO A 351 1.68 6.03 5.05
C PRO A 351 0.24 5.51 4.97
N PRO A 352 -0.77 6.41 5.02
CA PRO A 352 -2.16 6.02 4.87
C PRO A 352 -2.44 5.32 3.55
N SER A 353 -3.51 4.53 3.49
CA SER A 353 -3.90 3.86 2.26
C SER A 353 -4.24 4.86 1.14
N SER A 354 -4.08 4.41 -0.12
CA SER A 354 -4.55 5.21 -1.28
C SER A 354 -6.01 5.60 -1.11
N GLY A 355 -6.84 4.75 -0.50
CA GLY A 355 -8.24 5.01 -0.19
C GLY A 355 -8.44 6.26 0.67
N PHE A 356 -7.73 6.34 1.80
CA PHE A 356 -7.84 7.50 2.69
C PHE A 356 -7.30 8.78 2.06
N ILE A 357 -6.15 8.68 1.37
CA ILE A 357 -5.59 9.79 0.60
C ILE A 357 -6.60 10.30 -0.44
N GLY A 358 -7.21 9.39 -1.20
CA GLY A 358 -8.20 9.73 -2.23
C GLY A 358 -9.47 10.37 -1.66
N ILE A 359 -9.95 9.93 -0.49
CA ILE A 359 -11.08 10.56 0.21
C ILE A 359 -10.76 12.03 0.50
N VAL A 360 -9.59 12.29 1.10
CA VAL A 360 -9.20 13.66 1.48
C VAL A 360 -8.92 14.52 0.26
N VAL A 361 -8.33 13.96 -0.81
CA VAL A 361 -8.20 14.65 -2.11
C VAL A 361 -9.58 15.07 -2.62
N MET A 362 -10.58 14.18 -2.64
CA MET A 362 -11.92 14.55 -3.10
C MET A 362 -12.61 15.57 -2.19
N MET A 363 -12.35 15.56 -0.88
CA MET A 363 -12.88 16.60 0.02
C MET A 363 -12.35 18.00 -0.31
N ASN A 364 -11.20 18.14 -1.00
CA ASN A 364 -10.71 19.45 -1.47
C ASN A 364 -11.47 19.99 -2.68
N PHE A 365 -12.04 19.10 -3.51
CA PHE A 365 -12.59 19.46 -4.82
C PHE A 365 -14.11 19.31 -4.92
N CYS A 366 -14.76 18.82 -3.87
CA CYS A 366 -16.17 18.46 -3.91
C CYS A 366 -16.90 19.06 -2.73
N GLU A 367 -18.15 19.51 -2.92
CA GLU A 367 -19.01 19.97 -1.84
C GLU A 367 -19.50 18.82 -0.94
N GLU A 368 -19.70 17.64 -1.53
CA GLU A 368 -20.05 16.40 -0.84
C GLU A 368 -19.35 15.18 -1.47
N VAL A 369 -18.84 14.28 -0.64
CA VAL A 369 -18.11 13.08 -1.06
C VAL A 369 -18.80 11.81 -0.55
N HIS A 370 -19.20 10.94 -1.46
CA HIS A 370 -19.76 9.61 -1.17
C HIS A 370 -18.67 8.57 -1.38
N VAL A 371 -18.37 7.76 -0.37
CA VAL A 371 -17.31 6.75 -0.43
C VAL A 371 -17.94 5.37 -0.33
N TYR A 372 -17.68 4.53 -1.32
CA TYR A 372 -18.32 3.21 -1.47
C TYR A 372 -17.37 2.09 -1.10
N GLU A 373 -17.83 1.19 -0.21
CA GLU A 373 -17.12 0.00 0.27
C GLU A 373 -15.72 0.30 0.85
N TYR A 374 -15.54 1.49 1.40
CA TYR A 374 -14.39 1.77 2.27
C TYR A 374 -14.64 1.22 3.67
N ILE A 375 -15.79 1.55 4.26
CA ILE A 375 -16.30 0.80 5.41
C ILE A 375 -17.19 -0.33 4.87
N PRO A 376 -16.89 -1.61 5.19
CA PRO A 376 -17.61 -2.71 4.58
C PRO A 376 -19.11 -2.70 4.86
N SER A 377 -19.88 -3.05 3.83
CA SER A 377 -21.31 -3.32 3.96
C SER A 377 -21.60 -4.73 4.52
N MET A 378 -22.86 -5.13 4.50
CA MET A 378 -23.28 -6.52 4.73
C MET A 378 -22.72 -7.50 3.68
N ARG A 379 -22.10 -7.03 2.60
CA ARG A 379 -21.36 -7.85 1.62
C ARG A 379 -19.89 -8.07 2.01
N GLN A 380 -19.53 -7.83 3.26
CA GLN A 380 -18.16 -8.05 3.74
C GLN A 380 -17.63 -9.41 3.29
N THR A 381 -16.42 -9.39 2.73
CA THR A 381 -15.76 -10.56 2.16
C THR A 381 -14.25 -10.47 2.38
N ASN A 382 -13.57 -11.61 2.30
CA ASN A 382 -12.11 -11.68 2.26
C ASN A 382 -11.58 -11.45 0.84
N LEU A 383 -12.43 -11.42 -0.19
CA LEU A 383 -12.01 -11.06 -1.54
C LEU A 383 -11.43 -9.65 -1.52
N CYS A 384 -10.13 -9.55 -1.77
CA CYS A 384 -9.36 -8.33 -1.61
C CYS A 384 -9.85 -7.27 -2.60
N HIS A 385 -9.85 -7.61 -3.89
CA HIS A 385 -10.28 -6.72 -4.95
C HIS A 385 -11.38 -7.33 -5.82
N TYR A 386 -12.30 -6.50 -6.31
CA TYR A 386 -13.41 -6.98 -7.15
C TYR A 386 -12.96 -7.54 -8.51
N HIS A 387 -11.73 -7.22 -8.93
CA HIS A 387 -11.17 -7.54 -10.24
C HIS A 387 -10.05 -8.59 -10.19
N GLU A 388 -9.86 -9.25 -9.04
CA GLU A 388 -8.81 -10.25 -8.82
C GLU A 388 -9.37 -11.44 -8.04
N MET A 389 -8.81 -12.63 -8.26
CA MET A 389 -9.16 -13.84 -7.49
C MET A 389 -8.21 -14.01 -6.29
N TYR A 390 -8.02 -12.95 -5.51
CA TYR A 390 -7.13 -12.94 -4.35
C TYR A 390 -7.91 -12.64 -3.07
N TYR A 391 -7.72 -13.47 -2.04
CA TYR A 391 -8.45 -13.40 -0.78
C TYR A 391 -7.50 -13.09 0.37
N ASP A 392 -7.63 -11.90 0.95
CA ASP A 392 -6.97 -11.53 2.19
C ASP A 392 -7.77 -10.46 2.95
N ALA A 393 -8.14 -10.78 4.20
CA ALA A 393 -8.75 -9.83 5.13
C ALA A 393 -7.87 -8.60 5.42
N ALA A 394 -6.56 -8.67 5.18
CA ALA A 394 -5.63 -7.53 5.27
C ALA A 394 -6.03 -6.36 4.36
N CYS A 395 -6.60 -6.65 3.18
CA CYS A 395 -7.05 -5.61 2.26
C CYS A 395 -8.23 -4.80 2.83
N THR A 396 -9.00 -5.41 3.74
CA THR A 396 -10.16 -4.77 4.36
C THR A 396 -9.82 -4.19 5.73
N PHE A 397 -8.98 -4.83 6.53
CA PHE A 397 -8.74 -4.44 7.93
C PHE A 397 -7.34 -3.88 8.19
N GLY A 398 -6.46 -3.91 7.19
CA GLY A 398 -5.12 -3.37 7.27
C GLY A 398 -4.08 -4.42 7.66
N ALA A 399 -2.91 -4.30 7.04
CA ALA A 399 -1.66 -4.94 7.45
C ALA A 399 -0.55 -3.88 7.40
N TYR A 400 -0.16 -3.46 6.19
CA TYR A 400 0.83 -2.39 5.97
C TYR A 400 0.31 -1.02 6.39
N HIS A 401 -0.81 -0.57 5.81
CA HIS A 401 -1.43 0.71 6.12
C HIS A 401 -2.17 0.68 7.47
N PRO A 402 -2.33 1.82 8.17
CA PRO A 402 -3.18 1.97 9.35
C PRO A 402 -4.68 1.97 9.02
N LEU A 403 -5.10 1.11 8.08
CA LEU A 403 -6.41 1.10 7.44
C LEU A 403 -7.57 0.92 8.43
N LEU A 404 -7.38 0.16 9.51
CA LEU A 404 -8.37 0.03 10.58
C LEU A 404 -8.74 1.38 11.18
N TYR A 405 -7.72 2.19 11.47
CA TYR A 405 -7.85 3.48 12.14
C TYR A 405 -8.29 4.58 11.17
N GLU A 406 -7.86 4.50 9.90
CA GLU A 406 -8.40 5.36 8.84
C GLU A 406 -9.93 5.16 8.70
N LYS A 407 -10.41 3.91 8.67
CA LYS A 407 -11.85 3.60 8.62
C LYS A 407 -12.60 4.10 9.85
N LEU A 408 -12.00 3.98 11.04
CA LEU A 408 -12.57 4.52 12.27
C LEU A 408 -12.70 6.05 12.19
N LEU A 409 -11.67 6.75 11.74
CA LEU A 409 -11.71 8.21 11.58
C LEU A 409 -12.76 8.63 10.55
N VAL A 410 -12.79 7.99 9.39
CA VAL A 410 -13.82 8.22 8.35
C VAL A 410 -15.23 7.97 8.90
N LYS A 411 -15.43 6.89 9.67
CA LYS A 411 -16.74 6.62 10.31
C LYS A 411 -17.19 7.75 11.21
N ARG A 412 -16.27 8.30 12.00
CA ARG A 412 -16.55 9.34 12.99
C ARG A 412 -16.81 10.70 12.33
N MET A 413 -16.15 10.98 11.20
CA MET A 413 -16.38 12.17 10.38
C MET A 413 -17.64 12.10 9.52
N SER A 414 -18.12 10.88 9.21
CA SER A 414 -19.27 10.65 8.32
C SER A 414 -20.62 11.05 8.91
N THR A 415 -21.51 11.53 8.04
CA THR A 415 -22.93 11.82 8.30
C THR A 415 -23.87 10.72 7.81
N ALA A 416 -23.34 9.65 7.21
CA ALA A 416 -24.15 8.60 6.60
C ALA A 416 -25.06 7.86 7.60
N SER A 417 -26.23 7.48 7.11
CA SER A 417 -27.17 6.64 7.85
C SER A 417 -26.61 5.23 8.06
N GLU A 418 -27.03 4.56 9.13
CA GLU A 418 -26.66 3.16 9.37
C GLU A 418 -27.17 2.25 8.23
N LYS A 419 -28.30 2.60 7.62
CA LYS A 419 -28.87 1.90 6.46
C LYS A 419 -27.96 1.99 5.24
N ASP A 420 -27.45 3.17 4.91
CA ASP A 420 -26.50 3.35 3.80
C ASP A 420 -25.20 2.61 4.05
N LEU A 421 -24.70 2.67 5.29
CA LEU A 421 -23.48 1.97 5.68
C LEU A 421 -23.65 0.45 5.53
N LYS A 422 -24.69 -0.13 6.12
CA LYS A 422 -24.94 -1.58 6.08
C LYS A 422 -25.33 -2.07 4.70
N LYS A 423 -26.21 -1.37 3.97
CA LYS A 423 -26.73 -1.84 2.69
C LYS A 423 -25.81 -1.52 1.52
N LYS A 424 -25.17 -0.36 1.52
CA LYS A 424 -24.37 0.13 0.38
C LYS A 424 -22.88 0.19 0.67
N GLY A 425 -22.45 0.04 1.93
CA GLY A 425 -21.05 0.30 2.29
C GLY A 425 -20.71 1.78 2.08
N LYS A 426 -21.72 2.66 2.12
CA LYS A 426 -21.60 4.06 1.74
C LYS A 426 -21.43 4.92 2.97
N VAL A 427 -20.40 5.76 2.96
CA VAL A 427 -20.25 6.89 3.88
C VAL A 427 -20.35 8.21 3.12
N THR A 428 -20.78 9.27 3.81
CA THR A 428 -20.94 10.61 3.24
C THR A 428 -20.14 11.59 4.09
N LEU A 429 -19.27 12.36 3.44
CA LEU A 429 -18.41 13.35 4.06
C LEU A 429 -18.65 14.71 3.40
N PRO A 430 -18.69 15.81 4.18
CA PRO A 430 -18.75 17.14 3.61
C PRO A 430 -17.39 17.51 2.97
N GLY A 431 -17.45 18.26 1.89
CA GLY A 431 -16.33 18.97 1.31
C GLY A 431 -15.71 19.99 2.26
N PHE A 432 -14.43 20.30 2.07
CA PHE A 432 -13.77 21.37 2.82
C PHE A 432 -14.37 22.74 2.55
N SER A 433 -14.96 22.98 1.37
CA SER A 433 -15.72 24.21 1.08
C SER A 433 -16.90 24.41 2.04
N ASN A 434 -17.53 23.33 2.50
CA ASN A 434 -18.71 23.34 3.37
C ASN A 434 -18.40 23.22 4.87
N ILE A 435 -17.14 23.04 5.25
CA ILE A 435 -16.73 22.94 6.65
C ILE A 435 -16.36 24.32 7.20
N LYS A 436 -17.10 24.78 8.21
CA LYS A 436 -16.82 26.03 8.95
C LYS A 436 -16.00 25.73 10.21
N CYS A 437 -14.82 26.31 10.31
CA CYS A 437 -13.98 26.14 11.49
C CYS A 437 -13.93 27.43 12.29
N PRO A 438 -14.03 27.35 13.64
CA PRO A 438 -13.72 28.50 14.46
C PRO A 438 -12.28 28.96 14.14
N LEU A 439 -12.11 30.29 14.10
CA LEU A 439 -10.83 30.95 13.86
C LEU A 439 -9.84 30.65 14.99
#